data_AF-A0A537SPR5-F1
#
_entry.id   AF-A0A537SPR5-F1
#
_cell.length_a   1.000
_cell.length_b   1.000
_cell.length_c   1.000
_cell.angle_alpha   90.00
_cell.angle_beta   90.00
_cell.angle_gamma   90.00
#
_symmetry.space_group_name_H-M   'P 1'
#
loop_
_entity.id
_entity.type
_entity.pdbx_description
1 polymer ?
#
loop_
_entity_poly.entity_id
_entity_poly.type
_entity_poly.pdbx_seq_one_letter_code
_entity_poly.pdbx_strand_id
1 'polypeptide(L)'
;MFTAERFRAKAAEFRALLTSIARSPNETREFLDLEQTYTTLAENEEWMAVHVDKMIQRRKNYDNRDALAEEEKQILKCLGAAVLMRWNTIPTKLQRELFESASSIGDLRQTTLKERIARFLHNRKNDRPTSD
;
A
#
# COMPACT_ATOMS: atom_id res chain seq x y z
N MET A 1 -6.45 -7.39 28.75
CA MET A 1 -7.13 -7.97 27.57
C MET A 1 -7.64 -9.33 28.00
N PHE A 2 -8.96 -9.52 28.11
CA PHE A 2 -9.57 -10.71 28.73
C PHE A 2 -9.24 -12.04 28.00
N THR A 3 -8.78 -11.94 26.75
CA THR A 3 -8.37 -13.04 25.87
C THR A 3 -7.04 -13.68 26.24
N ALA A 4 -6.01 -12.88 26.57
CA ALA A 4 -4.70 -13.40 26.97
C ALA A 4 -4.78 -14.18 28.30
N GLU A 5 -5.54 -13.66 29.25
CA GLU A 5 -5.79 -14.33 30.54
C GLU A 5 -6.54 -15.65 30.35
N ARG A 6 -7.53 -15.70 29.45
CA ARG A 6 -8.25 -16.93 29.10
C ARG A 6 -7.34 -17.99 28.46
N PHE A 7 -6.39 -17.58 27.63
CA PHE A 7 -5.41 -18.51 27.05
C PHE A 7 -4.41 -19.02 28.10
N ARG A 8 -3.96 -18.16 29.02
CA ARG A 8 -3.12 -18.59 30.17
C ARG A 8 -3.86 -19.56 31.09
N ALA A 9 -5.14 -19.31 31.36
CA ALA A 9 -5.98 -20.20 32.15
C ALA A 9 -6.08 -21.59 31.50
N LYS A 10 -6.34 -21.65 30.19
CA LYS A 10 -6.34 -22.92 29.44
C LYS A 10 -5.00 -23.63 29.44
N ALA A 11 -3.88 -22.91 29.27
CA ALA A 11 -2.55 -23.52 29.36
C ALA A 11 -2.31 -24.12 30.76
N ALA A 12 -2.73 -23.44 31.82
CA ALA A 12 -2.63 -23.94 33.19
C ALA A 12 -3.49 -25.19 33.44
N GLU A 13 -4.69 -25.28 32.84
CA GLU A 13 -5.54 -26.47 32.90
C GLU A 13 -4.84 -27.70 32.28
N PHE A 14 -4.24 -27.55 31.10
CA PHE A 14 -3.50 -28.65 30.46
C PHE A 14 -2.23 -29.05 31.22
N ARG A 15 -1.50 -28.08 31.78
CA ARG A 15 -0.36 -28.34 32.67
C ARG A 15 -0.76 -29.10 33.93
N ALA A 16 -1.90 -28.77 34.52
CA ALA A 16 -2.44 -29.48 35.69
C ALA A 16 -2.89 -30.91 35.33
N LEU A 17 -3.49 -31.11 34.15
CA LEU A 17 -3.85 -32.44 33.64
C LEU A 17 -2.64 -33.34 33.38
N LEU A 18 -1.51 -32.75 32.97
CA LEU A 18 -0.24 -33.47 32.78
C LEU A 18 0.38 -33.94 34.11
N THR A 19 0.13 -33.22 35.20
CA THR A 19 0.69 -33.54 36.53
C THR A 19 -0.19 -34.54 37.31
N SER A 20 -1.50 -34.53 37.06
CA SER A 20 -2.48 -35.27 37.88
C SER A 20 -2.88 -36.66 37.34
N ILE A 21 -2.69 -36.94 36.06
CA ILE A 21 -3.20 -38.16 35.42
C ILE A 21 -2.05 -38.98 34.82
N ALA A 22 -1.94 -40.25 35.20
CA ALA A 22 -1.06 -41.22 34.54
C ALA A 22 -1.65 -41.55 33.16
N ARG A 23 -1.04 -41.02 32.10
CA ARG A 23 -1.61 -41.00 30.75
C ARG A 23 -0.75 -41.77 29.76
N SER A 24 -1.35 -42.22 28.66
CA SER A 24 -0.61 -42.86 27.57
C SER A 24 0.42 -41.87 26.99
N PRO A 25 1.59 -42.33 26.51
CA PRO A 25 2.62 -41.44 25.96
C PRO A 25 2.13 -40.56 24.80
N ASN A 26 1.14 -41.05 24.03
CA ASN A 26 0.56 -40.29 22.93
C ASN A 26 -0.29 -39.13 23.42
N GLU A 27 -1.19 -39.37 24.37
CA GLU A 27 -2.02 -38.29 24.91
C GLU A 27 -1.18 -37.26 25.67
N THR A 28 -0.15 -37.68 26.42
CA THR A 28 0.78 -36.75 27.09
C THR A 28 1.41 -35.76 26.09
N ARG A 29 1.76 -36.23 24.89
CA ARG A 29 2.30 -35.37 23.83
C ARG A 29 1.27 -34.37 23.31
N GLU A 30 0.03 -34.80 23.12
CA GLU A 30 -1.06 -33.92 22.66
C GLU A 30 -1.36 -32.82 23.69
N PHE A 31 -1.35 -33.14 24.98
CA PHE A 31 -1.57 -32.13 26.02
C PHE A 31 -0.41 -31.13 26.17
N LEU A 32 0.83 -31.58 25.97
CA LEU A 32 1.99 -30.69 25.92
C LEU A 32 1.91 -29.72 24.73
N ASP A 33 1.53 -30.22 23.55
CA ASP A 33 1.37 -29.41 22.34
C ASP A 33 0.26 -28.34 22.52
N LEU A 34 -0.86 -28.73 23.13
CA LEU A 34 -1.95 -27.82 23.47
C LEU A 34 -1.54 -26.76 24.50
N GLU A 35 -0.83 -27.15 25.57
CA GLU A 35 -0.29 -26.21 26.55
C GLU A 35 0.60 -25.15 25.88
N GLN A 36 1.52 -25.60 25.02
CA GLN A 36 2.45 -24.72 24.33
C GLN A 36 1.75 -23.79 23.33
N THR A 37 0.75 -24.31 22.62
CA THR A 37 -0.10 -23.53 21.71
C THR A 37 -0.85 -22.42 22.46
N TYR A 38 -1.50 -22.75 23.58
CA TYR A 38 -2.24 -21.76 24.37
C TYR A 38 -1.31 -20.73 25.04
N THR A 39 -0.11 -21.14 25.44
CA THR A 39 0.91 -20.21 25.95
C THR A 39 1.33 -19.22 24.87
N THR A 40 1.63 -19.72 23.66
CA THR A 40 2.03 -18.90 22.51
C THR A 40 0.91 -17.93 22.10
N LEU A 41 -0.35 -18.37 22.12
CA LEU A 41 -1.50 -17.50 21.84
C LEU A 41 -1.66 -16.37 22.88
N ALA A 42 -1.40 -16.65 24.15
CA ALA A 42 -1.43 -15.63 25.20
C ALA A 42 -0.33 -14.57 25.01
N GLU A 43 0.89 -15.01 24.70
CA GLU A 43 2.04 -14.14 24.44
C GLU A 43 1.83 -13.29 23.18
N ASN A 44 1.30 -13.89 22.11
CA ASN A 44 0.95 -13.18 20.89
C ASN A 44 -0.11 -12.10 21.15
N GLU A 45 -1.14 -12.42 21.94
CA GLU A 45 -2.20 -11.47 22.27
C GLU A 45 -1.69 -10.30 23.12
N GLU A 46 -0.82 -10.58 24.09
CA GLU A 46 -0.19 -9.54 24.92
C GLU A 46 0.77 -8.67 24.10
N TRP A 47 1.55 -9.29 23.21
CA TRP A 47 2.39 -8.58 22.26
C TRP A 47 1.56 -7.69 21.33
N MET A 48 0.46 -8.22 20.79
CA MET A 48 -0.48 -7.45 19.96
C MET A 48 -1.06 -6.28 20.74
N ALA A 49 -1.51 -6.48 21.98
CA ALA A 49 -2.07 -5.44 22.85
C ALA A 49 -1.14 -4.24 23.03
N VAL A 50 0.16 -4.51 23.28
CA VAL A 50 1.18 -3.47 23.43
C VAL A 50 1.48 -2.77 22.11
N HIS A 51 1.37 -3.47 20.98
CA HIS A 51 1.77 -2.96 19.66
C HIS A 51 0.59 -2.47 18.80
N VAL A 52 -0.66 -2.51 19.28
CA VAL A 52 -1.85 -2.07 18.52
C VAL A 52 -1.71 -0.65 18.03
N ASP A 53 -1.30 0.29 18.91
CA ASP A 53 -1.12 1.69 18.52
C ASP A 53 -0.09 1.83 17.39
N LYS A 54 1.06 1.16 17.51
CA LYS A 54 2.11 1.16 16.48
C LYS A 54 1.61 0.59 15.15
N MET A 55 0.76 -0.44 15.16
CA MET A 55 0.17 -1.00 13.94
C MET A 55 -0.85 -0.05 13.31
N ILE A 56 -1.68 0.61 14.12
CA ILE A 56 -2.64 1.61 13.65
C ILE A 56 -1.91 2.82 13.04
N GLN A 57 -0.88 3.33 13.71
CA GLN A 57 -0.06 4.44 13.21
C GLN A 57 0.63 4.10 11.88
N ARG A 58 1.18 2.88 11.76
CA ARG A 58 1.75 2.42 10.48
C ARG A 58 0.72 2.42 9.36
N ARG A 59 -0.46 1.84 9.58
CA ARG A 59 -1.54 1.83 8.57
C ARG A 59 -1.95 3.24 8.16
N LYS A 60 -2.12 4.14 9.13
CA LYS A 60 -2.47 5.55 8.88
C LYS A 60 -1.40 6.27 8.04
N ASN A 61 -0.12 5.96 8.26
CA ASN A 61 0.98 6.52 7.48
C ASN A 61 1.01 6.02 6.02
N TYR A 62 0.61 4.76 5.77
CA TYR A 62 0.48 4.25 4.41
C TYR A 62 -0.69 4.91 3.67
N ASP A 63 -1.85 4.99 4.33
CA ASP A 63 -3.05 5.62 3.77
C ASP A 63 -2.81 7.11 3.46
N ASN A 64 -2.14 7.85 4.35
CA ASN A 64 -1.74 9.22 4.09
C ASN A 64 -0.74 9.35 2.92
N ARG A 65 0.19 8.41 2.75
CA ARG A 65 1.12 8.43 1.61
C ARG A 65 0.41 8.17 0.29
N ASP A 66 -0.55 7.25 0.27
CA ASP A 66 -1.34 6.95 -0.91
C ASP A 66 -2.28 8.11 -1.27
N ALA A 67 -2.90 8.74 -0.26
CA ALA A 67 -3.70 9.95 -0.44
C ALA A 67 -2.86 11.11 -0.99
N LEU A 68 -1.68 11.38 -0.42
CA LEU A 68 -0.76 12.40 -0.93
C LEU A 68 -0.34 12.11 -2.38
N ALA A 69 -0.06 10.85 -2.71
CA ALA A 69 0.28 10.47 -4.08
C ALA A 69 -0.88 10.68 -5.07
N GLU A 70 -2.14 10.50 -4.64
CA GLU A 70 -3.31 10.78 -5.49
C GLU A 70 -3.60 12.27 -5.60
N GLU A 71 -3.42 13.05 -4.54
CA GLU A 71 -3.49 14.51 -4.57
C GLU A 71 -2.43 15.09 -5.53
N GLU A 72 -1.18 14.64 -5.44
CA GLU A 72 -0.10 15.05 -6.34
C GLU A 72 -0.43 14.69 -7.80
N LYS A 73 -0.93 13.49 -8.07
CA LYS A 73 -1.40 13.10 -9.41
C LYS A 73 -2.52 14.02 -9.89
N GLN A 74 -3.48 14.38 -9.03
CA GLN A 74 -4.58 15.25 -9.40
C GLN A 74 -4.09 16.67 -9.72
N ILE A 75 -3.17 17.22 -8.91
CA ILE A 75 -2.53 18.51 -9.18
C ILE A 75 -1.81 18.48 -10.52
N LEU A 76 -1.00 17.43 -10.79
CA LEU A 76 -0.29 17.27 -12.06
C LEU A 76 -1.25 17.11 -13.25
N LYS A 77 -2.37 16.39 -13.10
CA LYS A 77 -3.43 16.28 -14.13
C LYS A 77 -4.02 17.66 -14.45
N CYS A 78 -4.36 18.45 -13.43
CA CYS A 78 -4.93 19.79 -13.59
C CYS A 78 -3.94 20.75 -14.27
N LEU A 79 -2.68 20.77 -13.80
CA LEU A 79 -1.62 21.59 -14.39
C LEU A 79 -1.33 21.17 -15.84
N GLY A 80 -1.21 19.86 -16.09
CA GLY A 80 -1.02 19.31 -17.43
C GLY A 80 -2.15 19.70 -18.38
N ALA A 81 -3.41 19.60 -17.94
CA ALA A 81 -4.57 20.01 -18.73
C ALA A 81 -4.52 21.50 -19.09
N ALA A 82 -4.17 22.38 -18.13
CA ALA A 82 -4.03 23.81 -18.36
C ALA A 82 -2.90 24.15 -19.35
N VAL A 83 -1.74 23.52 -19.23
CA VAL A 83 -0.63 23.66 -20.19
C VAL A 83 -1.05 23.21 -21.58
N LEU A 84 -1.70 22.05 -21.66
CA LEU A 84 -2.20 21.53 -22.92
C LEU A 84 -3.25 22.47 -23.55
N MET A 85 -4.10 23.13 -22.75
CA MET A 85 -5.12 24.06 -23.26
C MET A 85 -4.49 25.28 -23.92
N ARG A 86 -3.34 25.72 -23.39
CA ARG A 86 -2.59 26.86 -23.92
C ARG A 86 -1.47 26.43 -24.87
N TRP A 87 -1.39 25.15 -25.22
CA TRP A 87 -0.29 24.58 -26.00
C TRP A 87 -0.02 25.36 -27.30
N ASN A 88 -1.07 25.69 -28.05
CA ASN A 88 -0.99 26.44 -29.31
C ASN A 88 -0.57 27.91 -29.15
N THR A 89 -0.62 28.46 -27.93
CA THR A 89 -0.21 29.83 -27.58
C THR A 89 1.24 29.88 -27.10
N ILE A 90 1.85 28.72 -26.81
CA ILE A 90 3.24 28.61 -26.37
C ILE A 90 4.18 28.73 -27.59
N PRO A 91 5.26 29.52 -27.51
CA PRO A 91 6.30 29.56 -28.53
C PRO A 91 6.86 28.18 -28.87
N THR A 92 7.10 27.91 -30.15
CA THR A 92 7.53 26.60 -30.67
C THR A 92 8.82 26.07 -30.03
N LYS A 93 9.74 26.95 -29.62
CA LYS A 93 10.95 26.58 -28.86
C LYS A 93 10.60 25.94 -27.51
N LEU A 94 9.68 26.56 -26.76
CA LEU A 94 9.23 26.07 -25.46
C LEU A 94 8.37 24.81 -25.57
N GLN A 95 7.56 24.68 -26.63
CA GLN A 95 6.86 23.42 -26.92
C GLN A 95 7.84 22.25 -27.10
N ARG A 96 8.95 22.48 -27.82
CA ARG A 96 9.97 21.46 -28.07
C ARG A 96 10.72 21.09 -26.80
N GLU A 97 11.10 22.06 -25.97
CA GLU A 97 11.75 21.81 -24.69
C GLU A 97 10.86 21.05 -23.71
N LEU A 98 9.57 21.41 -23.61
CA LEU A 98 8.58 20.68 -22.80
C LEU A 98 8.38 19.25 -23.29
N PHE A 99 8.34 19.06 -24.61
CA PHE A 99 8.20 17.73 -25.21
C PHE A 99 9.41 16.83 -24.96
N GLU A 100 10.64 17.35 -25.11
CA GLU A 100 11.85 16.57 -24.81
C GLU A 100 11.97 16.29 -23.31
N SER A 101 11.61 17.24 -22.45
CA SER A 101 11.58 17.03 -21.00
C SER A 101 10.59 15.94 -20.61
N ALA A 102 9.35 15.99 -21.14
CA ALA A 102 8.34 14.95 -20.92
C ALA A 102 8.78 13.58 -21.49
N SER A 103 9.49 13.57 -22.62
CA SER A 103 10.03 12.36 -23.22
C SER A 103 11.20 11.78 -22.42
N SER A 104 11.97 12.61 -21.70
CA SER A 104 13.07 12.18 -20.83
C SER A 104 12.59 11.70 -19.46
N ILE A 105 11.43 12.17 -18.99
CA ILE A 105 10.80 11.71 -17.73
C ILE A 105 10.15 10.33 -17.92
N GLY A 106 9.61 10.07 -19.12
CA GLY A 106 9.20 8.72 -19.51
C GLY A 106 10.44 7.85 -19.71
N ASP A 107 10.54 6.74 -18.98
CA ASP A 107 11.69 5.83 -19.06
C ASP A 107 12.05 5.48 -20.52
N LEU A 108 13.36 5.49 -20.84
CA LEU A 108 13.99 5.45 -22.17
C LEU A 108 13.59 4.25 -23.06
N ARG A 109 12.73 3.35 -22.57
CA ARG A 109 12.26 2.13 -23.25
C ARG A 109 10.94 2.30 -24.00
N GLN A 110 10.26 3.45 -23.90
CA GLN A 110 8.96 3.66 -24.55
C GLN A 110 9.07 4.63 -25.74
N THR A 111 9.70 4.21 -26.83
CA THR A 111 9.56 4.88 -28.14
C THR A 111 8.07 5.07 -28.51
N THR A 112 7.24 4.13 -28.08
CA THR A 112 5.77 4.18 -28.16
C THR A 112 5.14 5.33 -27.36
N LEU A 113 5.71 5.75 -26.23
CA LEU A 113 5.19 6.86 -25.41
C LEU A 113 5.49 8.19 -26.07
N LYS A 114 6.71 8.39 -26.57
CA LYS A 114 7.10 9.60 -27.33
C LYS A 114 6.18 9.82 -28.53
N GLU A 115 5.88 8.75 -29.28
CA GLU A 115 4.93 8.79 -30.39
C GLU A 115 3.48 9.04 -29.95
N ARG A 116 3.03 8.48 -28.82
CA ARG A 116 1.70 8.73 -28.27
C ARG A 116 1.53 10.17 -27.83
N ILE A 117 2.53 10.75 -27.17
CA ILE A 117 2.56 12.16 -26.78
C ILE A 117 2.54 13.04 -28.03
N ALA A 118 3.36 12.74 -29.04
CA ALA A 118 3.39 13.49 -30.30
C ALA A 118 2.05 13.46 -31.03
N ARG A 119 1.42 12.27 -31.15
CA ARG A 119 0.07 12.12 -31.73
C ARG A 119 -0.99 12.89 -30.94
N PHE A 120 -0.94 12.82 -29.61
CA PHE A 120 -1.87 13.53 -28.73
C PHE A 120 -1.78 15.06 -28.88
N LEU A 121 -0.57 15.60 -28.94
CA LEU A 121 -0.34 17.03 -29.16
C LEU A 121 -0.74 17.47 -30.58
N HIS A 122 -0.53 16.61 -31.59
CA HIS A 122 -0.88 16.90 -32.97
C HIS A 122 -2.41 16.96 -33.19
N ASN A 123 -3.18 16.05 -32.58
CA ASN A 123 -4.64 16.07 -32.68
C ASN A 123 -5.21 17.39 -32.13
N ARG A 124 -4.65 17.90 -31.04
CA ARG A 124 -5.10 19.15 -30.41
C ARG A 124 -4.65 20.43 -31.13
N LYS A 125 -3.66 20.33 -32.02
CA LYS A 125 -3.32 21.41 -32.97
C LYS A 125 -4.39 21.55 -34.06
N ASN A 126 -5.03 20.43 -34.42
CA ASN A 126 -6.09 20.35 -35.43
C ASN A 126 -7.49 20.57 -34.85
N ASP A 127 -7.66 20.47 -33.53
CA ASP A 127 -8.90 20.83 -32.80
C ASP A 127 -9.10 22.35 -32.65
N ARG A 128 -8.35 23.19 -33.37
CA ARG A 128 -8.84 24.56 -33.59
C ARG A 128 -10.11 24.41 -34.42
N PRO A 129 -11.28 24.87 -33.94
CA PRO A 129 -12.45 24.89 -34.79
C PRO A 129 -12.09 25.72 -36.03
N THR A 130 -12.04 25.07 -37.18
CA THR A 130 -12.27 25.72 -38.46
C THR A 130 -13.66 26.35 -38.40
N SER A 131 -13.69 27.68 -38.51
CA SER A 131 -14.85 28.53 -38.84
C SER A 131 -15.88 28.71 -37.71
N ASP A 132 -16.46 29.90 -37.46
CA ASP A 132 -16.61 31.15 -38.25
C ASP A 132 -16.07 32.40 -37.53
#